data_AF-A0A3D5NX97-F1
#
_entry.id   AF-A0A3D5NX97-F1
#
_cell.length_a   1.000
_cell.length_b   1.000
_cell.length_c   1.000
_cell.angle_alpha   90.00
_cell.angle_beta   90.00
_cell.angle_gamma   90.00
#
_symmetry.space_group_name_H-M   'P 1'
#
loop_
_entity.id
_entity.type
_entity.pdbx_description
1 polymer ?
#
loop_
_entity_poly.entity_id
_entity_poly.type
_entity_poly.pdbx_seq_one_letter_code
_entity_poly.pdbx_strand_id
1 'polypeptide(L)'
;MIIIMASEEFIHALPVMPLRNTVLFPQQVIPLYIGRERSLKLIRELPTGRKTIVVVAQKEGSVEDPIPEDIYEIGTTATVMKILEMPDGSQSAIVQGGERVRIAKFTQDSPYYRAVVETLEETYEPSLEIDALAANLKSLFKELAKASDYITQEHISLLSNIQHPARLVDRAISLLQLSNAEKQEILAELNVQTRMERATVLLNREIQRQEIGEKIQTEVQEEISKTQRQYFLREQMKAIKRELGEDDQTIELTEMEEKIAKAQMPEETLKVANKELDRLRRIPPSSPEYTVSRTYLDWLVELPWMTETADSVDIKRAAEVLDEDHYGLKPIKDRILEFLSVRKLKTQQDPNAPVKGPILCFVGPPGTGKTSMGHSIARAMGREFIRMSLGGVRDEAEIRGHRRTYIGALPGRIIQGLKKV
;
A
#
# COMPACT_ATOMS: atom_id res chain seq x y z
N MET A 1 15.27 54.30 -27.60
CA MET A 1 13.97 54.76 -27.05
C MET A 1 13.05 53.54 -27.07
N ILE A 2 12.83 52.77 -26.02
CA ILE A 2 13.08 52.90 -24.58
C ILE A 2 14.00 51.73 -24.19
N ILE A 3 15.20 52.06 -23.68
CA ILE A 3 16.08 51.10 -23.01
C ILE A 3 15.64 51.16 -21.55
N ILE A 4 14.94 50.14 -21.08
CA ILE A 4 14.69 49.98 -19.64
C ILE A 4 16.03 49.52 -19.07
N MET A 5 16.79 50.47 -18.54
CA MET A 5 17.92 50.19 -17.67
C MET A 5 17.35 49.54 -16.40
N ALA A 6 17.35 48.22 -16.36
CA ALA A 6 17.19 47.49 -15.11
C ALA A 6 18.40 47.86 -14.24
N SER A 7 18.11 48.46 -13.10
CA SER A 7 19.07 48.77 -12.04
C SER A 7 19.95 47.57 -11.74
N GLU A 8 21.25 47.81 -11.57
CA GLU A 8 22.21 46.89 -10.95
C GLU A 8 21.81 46.64 -9.48
N GLU A 9 20.73 45.90 -9.26
CA GLU A 9 20.52 45.20 -7.99
C GLU A 9 21.35 43.92 -8.04
N PHE A 10 22.28 43.80 -7.10
CA PHE A 10 23.09 42.61 -6.90
C PHE A 10 22.23 41.34 -7.03
N ILE A 11 22.46 40.55 -8.08
CA ILE A 11 21.88 39.21 -8.21
C ILE A 11 22.57 38.32 -7.17
N HIS A 12 22.13 38.40 -5.91
CA HIS A 12 22.70 37.63 -4.81
C HIS A 12 22.23 36.18 -4.90
N ALA A 13 23.12 35.29 -5.36
CA ALA A 13 22.87 33.86 -5.34
C ALA A 13 22.64 33.37 -3.90
N LEU A 14 21.47 32.76 -3.66
CA LEU A 14 21.07 32.25 -2.36
C LEU A 14 21.55 30.79 -2.16
N PRO A 15 21.89 30.39 -0.92
CA PRO A 15 22.16 28.99 -0.60
C PRO A 15 20.92 28.13 -0.84
N VAL A 16 21.08 26.98 -1.51
CA VAL A 16 20.01 26.04 -1.82
C VAL A 16 20.18 24.78 -0.99
N MET A 17 19.12 24.39 -0.29
CA MET A 17 19.05 23.17 0.52
C MET A 17 18.01 22.19 -0.05
N PRO A 18 18.45 21.07 -0.63
CA PRO A 18 17.57 19.98 -1.01
C PRO A 18 16.89 19.33 0.21
N LEU A 19 15.57 19.15 0.16
CA LEU A 19 14.77 18.48 1.19
C LEU A 19 14.36 17.08 0.72
N ARG A 20 14.65 16.07 1.53
CA ARG A 20 14.47 14.65 1.18
C ARG A 20 12.99 14.23 1.15
N ASN A 21 12.27 14.51 2.23
CA ASN A 21 10.95 13.91 2.51
C ASN A 21 9.87 14.96 2.79
N THR A 22 10.06 16.19 2.33
CA THR A 22 9.06 17.24 2.54
C THR A 22 9.18 18.35 1.51
N VAL A 23 8.06 19.03 1.29
CA VAL A 23 7.92 20.27 0.54
C VAL A 23 7.55 21.35 1.54
N LEU A 24 8.34 22.43 1.63
CA LEU A 24 8.03 23.54 2.53
C LEU A 24 7.13 24.54 1.81
N PHE A 25 5.93 24.78 2.32
CA PHE A 25 5.02 25.79 1.80
C PHE A 25 5.29 27.19 2.38
N PRO A 26 4.90 28.27 1.69
CA PRO A 26 4.88 29.62 2.24
C PRO A 26 4.24 29.70 3.62
N GLN A 27 4.84 30.50 4.51
CA GLN A 27 4.44 30.72 5.91
C GLN A 27 4.44 29.48 6.82
N GLN A 28 4.70 28.29 6.28
CA GLN A 28 4.80 27.07 7.07
C GLN A 28 6.06 27.11 7.94
N VAL A 29 5.93 26.73 9.21
CA VAL A 29 7.05 26.56 10.13
C VAL A 29 7.24 25.09 10.42
N ILE A 30 8.43 24.54 10.12
CA ILE A 30 8.77 23.14 10.40
C ILE A 30 10.18 23.01 10.98
N PRO A 31 10.43 22.01 11.83
CA PRO A 31 11.78 21.57 12.13
C PRO A 31 12.35 20.77 10.96
N LEU A 32 13.59 21.05 10.57
CA LEU A 32 14.37 20.28 9.61
C LEU A 32 15.55 19.62 10.32
N TYR A 33 15.61 18.29 10.22
CA TYR A 33 16.75 17.51 10.69
C TYR A 33 17.86 17.56 9.63
N ILE A 34 19.05 17.97 10.05
CA ILE A 34 20.20 18.21 9.19
C ILE A 34 21.32 17.26 9.61
N GLY A 35 21.55 16.23 8.78
CA GLY A 35 22.62 15.25 8.97
C GLY A 35 23.68 15.25 7.87
N ARG A 36 23.34 15.70 6.65
CA ARG A 36 24.27 15.71 5.50
C ARG A 36 25.32 16.80 5.67
N GLU A 37 26.57 16.48 5.35
CA GLU A 37 27.68 17.45 5.49
C GLU A 37 27.44 18.74 4.69
N ARG A 38 26.95 18.64 3.46
CA ARG A 38 26.64 19.83 2.61
C ARG A 38 25.64 20.76 3.30
N SER A 39 24.57 20.20 3.87
CA SER A 39 23.53 20.96 4.58
C SER A 39 24.02 21.52 5.92
N LEU A 40 24.87 20.80 6.66
CA LEU A 40 25.51 21.29 7.88
C LEU A 40 26.44 22.47 7.59
N LYS A 41 27.26 22.38 6.54
CA LYS A 41 28.14 23.46 6.09
C LYS A 41 27.34 24.70 5.71
N LEU A 42 26.26 24.52 4.94
CA LEU A 42 25.34 25.60 4.55
C LEU A 42 24.84 26.36 5.79
N ILE A 43 24.31 25.65 6.78
CA ILE A 43 23.72 26.29 7.97
C ILE A 43 24.76 27.00 8.84
N ARG A 44 25.98 26.44 8.96
CA ARG A 44 27.08 27.04 9.73
C ARG A 44 27.64 28.31 9.09
N GLU A 45 27.61 28.40 7.76
CA GLU A 45 28.11 29.56 7.01
C GLU A 45 27.05 30.65 6.80
N LEU A 46 25.82 30.47 7.29
CA LEU A 46 24.80 31.52 7.19
C LEU A 46 25.21 32.77 7.97
N PRO A 47 25.12 33.97 7.36
CA PRO A 47 25.46 35.22 8.03
C PRO A 47 24.66 35.46 9.30
N THR A 48 25.31 36.03 10.31
CA THR A 48 24.69 36.47 11.57
C THR A 48 23.74 37.65 11.31
N GLY A 49 22.49 37.38 10.90
CA GLY A 49 21.44 38.38 10.71
C GLY A 49 20.52 38.12 9.51
N ARG A 50 21.03 37.56 8.41
CA ARG A 50 20.22 37.12 7.25
C ARG A 50 20.40 35.63 7.05
N LYS A 51 19.48 34.85 7.61
CA LYS A 51 19.48 33.40 7.53
C LYS A 51 18.50 32.89 6.48
N THR A 52 18.49 33.54 5.32
CA THR A 52 17.60 33.18 4.21
C THR A 52 18.28 32.13 3.35
N ILE A 53 17.58 31.03 3.13
CA ILE A 53 17.98 29.92 2.26
C ILE A 53 16.85 29.67 1.26
N VAL A 54 17.12 28.91 0.21
CA VAL A 54 16.09 28.36 -0.67
C VAL A 54 16.01 26.87 -0.36
N VAL A 55 14.81 26.39 -0.06
CA VAL A 55 14.58 24.97 0.15
C VAL A 55 13.80 24.40 -1.03
N VAL A 56 14.22 23.23 -1.50
CA VAL A 56 13.59 22.59 -2.66
C VAL A 56 13.50 21.10 -2.43
N ALA A 57 12.36 20.50 -2.76
CA ALA A 57 12.19 19.07 -2.58
C ALA A 57 13.03 18.26 -3.60
N GLN A 58 13.48 17.10 -3.18
CA GLN A 58 14.05 16.06 -4.04
C GLN A 58 12.91 15.31 -4.74
N LYS A 59 13.14 14.93 -5.99
CA LYS A 59 12.24 14.05 -6.76
C LYS A 59 12.21 12.66 -6.13
N GLU A 60 13.38 12.13 -5.79
CA GLU A 60 13.53 10.85 -5.11
C GLU A 60 14.23 11.03 -3.76
N GLY A 61 13.52 10.71 -2.67
CA GLY A 61 14.08 10.78 -1.33
C GLY A 61 15.18 9.75 -1.07
N SER A 62 15.38 8.73 -1.90
CA SER A 62 16.47 7.75 -1.73
C SER A 62 17.86 8.33 -2.00
N VAL A 63 17.96 9.41 -2.78
CA VAL A 63 19.24 9.99 -3.19
C VAL A 63 19.90 10.75 -2.04
N GLU A 64 21.11 10.34 -1.67
CA GLU A 64 21.84 10.94 -0.56
C GLU A 64 22.46 12.30 -0.92
N ASP A 65 23.11 12.39 -2.07
CA ASP A 65 23.70 13.63 -2.60
C ASP A 65 23.04 14.01 -3.92
N PRO A 66 21.88 14.69 -3.88
CA PRO A 66 21.13 15.00 -5.09
C PRO A 66 21.89 16.00 -5.97
N ILE A 67 21.93 15.72 -7.27
CA ILE A 67 22.39 16.67 -8.30
C ILE A 67 21.25 17.64 -8.67
N PRO A 68 21.52 18.77 -9.34
CA PRO A 68 20.49 19.72 -9.79
C PRO A 68 19.30 19.07 -10.51
N GLU A 69 19.54 18.01 -11.27
CA GLU A 69 18.52 17.26 -12.01
C GLU A 69 17.60 16.41 -11.11
N ASP A 70 18.04 16.08 -9.90
CA ASP A 70 17.31 15.27 -8.92
C ASP A 70 16.37 16.09 -8.04
N ILE A 71 16.44 17.42 -8.09
CA ILE A 71 15.59 18.33 -7.33
C ILE A 71 14.57 19.00 -8.26
N TYR A 72 13.47 19.46 -7.67
CA TYR A 72 12.51 20.25 -8.41
C TYR A 72 13.07 21.65 -8.71
N GLU A 73 12.52 22.32 -9.72
CA GLU A 73 12.95 23.69 -10.08
C GLU A 73 12.30 24.76 -9.21
N ILE A 74 11.08 24.49 -8.72
CA ILE A 74 10.30 25.39 -7.88
C ILE A 74 10.47 24.97 -6.42
N GLY A 75 10.83 25.92 -5.58
CA GLY A 75 10.91 25.75 -4.13
C GLY A 75 10.38 26.97 -3.40
N THR A 76 10.83 27.14 -2.17
CA THR A 76 10.40 28.22 -1.31
C THR A 76 11.61 28.87 -0.67
N THR A 77 11.65 30.20 -0.58
CA THR A 77 12.59 30.84 0.34
C THR A 77 12.26 30.43 1.76
N ALA A 78 13.26 30.31 2.62
CA ALA A 78 13.06 29.96 4.01
C ALA A 78 13.98 30.77 4.90
N THR A 79 13.43 31.27 6.00
CA THR A 79 14.22 31.93 7.04
C THR A 79 14.52 30.91 8.13
N VAL A 80 15.79 30.68 8.43
CA VAL A 80 16.21 29.83 9.54
C VAL A 80 16.05 30.61 10.85
N MET A 81 15.03 30.27 11.61
CA MET A 81 14.66 30.94 12.86
C MET A 81 15.63 30.58 13.99
N LYS A 82 15.87 29.27 14.16
CA LYS A 82 16.68 28.74 15.26
C LYS A 82 17.41 27.48 14.81
N ILE A 83 18.61 27.28 15.32
CA ILE A 83 19.40 26.06 15.15
C ILE A 83 19.57 25.44 16.54
N LEU A 84 19.34 24.14 16.63
CA LEU A 84 19.43 23.33 17.84
C LEU A 84 20.42 22.21 17.57
N GLU A 85 21.34 21.97 18.49
CA GLU A 85 22.24 20.81 18.43
C GLU A 85 21.57 19.63 19.12
N MET A 86 21.60 18.47 18.46
CA MET A 86 21.06 17.23 19.00
C MET A 86 22.15 16.44 19.74
N PRO A 87 21.79 15.58 20.69
CA PRO A 87 22.77 14.79 21.46
C PRO A 87 23.65 13.86 20.62
N ASP A 88 23.19 13.47 19.44
CA ASP A 88 23.89 12.60 18.48
C ASP A 88 24.86 13.37 17.56
N GLY A 89 25.01 14.69 17.76
CA GLY A 89 25.84 15.56 16.93
C GLY A 89 25.17 16.05 15.64
N SER A 90 23.93 15.62 15.35
CA SER A 90 23.12 16.21 14.29
C SER A 90 22.61 17.61 14.69
N GLN A 91 22.15 18.39 13.72
CA GLN A 91 21.54 19.70 13.98
C GLN A 91 20.08 19.71 13.52
N SER A 92 19.21 20.37 14.28
CA SER A 92 17.83 20.64 13.89
C SER A 92 17.64 22.13 13.69
N ALA A 93 17.14 22.53 12.52
CA ALA A 93 16.85 23.93 12.21
C ALA A 93 15.33 24.15 12.15
N ILE A 94 14.82 25.11 12.90
CA ILE A 94 13.45 25.59 12.74
C ILE A 94 13.47 26.59 11.59
N VAL A 95 12.74 26.29 10.52
CA VAL A 95 12.65 27.15 9.33
C VAL A 95 11.23 27.63 9.12
N GLN A 96 11.08 28.85 8.62
CA GLN A 96 9.81 29.42 8.19
C GLN A 96 9.84 29.68 6.68
N GLY A 97 8.88 29.12 5.95
CA GLY A 97 8.69 29.37 4.52
C GLY A 97 8.32 30.82 4.24
N GLY A 98 8.95 31.41 3.23
CA GLY A 98 8.69 32.74 2.70
C GLY A 98 7.87 32.64 1.42
N GLU A 99 8.48 33.00 0.30
CA GLU A 99 7.85 33.10 -1.02
C GLU A 99 8.22 31.91 -1.91
N ARG A 100 7.36 31.58 -2.87
CA ARG A 100 7.66 30.64 -3.94
C ARG A 100 8.76 31.21 -4.82
N VAL A 101 9.73 30.39 -5.17
CA VAL A 101 10.82 30.77 -6.05
C VAL A 101 11.10 29.70 -7.09
N ARG A 102 11.53 30.12 -8.28
CA ARG A 102 12.12 29.25 -9.30
C ARG A 102 13.63 29.38 -9.28
N ILE A 103 14.34 28.27 -9.34
CA ILE A 103 15.78 28.27 -9.59
C ILE A 103 16.01 28.65 -11.06
N ALA A 104 16.60 29.82 -11.28
CA ALA A 104 16.97 30.27 -12.63
C ALA A 104 18.30 29.65 -13.06
N LYS A 105 19.31 29.65 -12.18
CA LYS A 105 20.64 29.13 -12.48
C LYS A 105 21.45 28.81 -11.24
N PHE A 106 22.07 27.62 -11.19
CA PHE A 106 23.10 27.31 -10.19
C PHE A 106 24.40 28.06 -10.49
N THR A 107 24.95 28.72 -9.47
CA THR A 107 26.21 29.47 -9.53
C THR A 107 27.34 28.77 -8.79
N GLN A 108 27.03 27.77 -7.96
CA GLN A 108 27.99 27.03 -7.15
C GLN A 108 27.45 25.63 -6.84
N ASP A 109 28.32 24.62 -6.83
CA ASP A 109 28.04 23.25 -6.37
C ASP A 109 28.57 22.96 -4.96
N SER A 110 29.83 23.33 -4.68
CA SER A 110 30.53 23.01 -3.43
C SER A 110 30.92 24.29 -2.67
N PRO A 111 30.90 24.31 -1.33
CA PRO A 111 30.58 23.22 -0.39
C PRO A 111 29.08 22.88 -0.26
N TYR A 112 28.21 23.70 -0.84
CA TYR A 112 26.78 23.51 -1.01
C TYR A 112 26.31 24.32 -2.22
N TYR A 113 25.10 24.00 -2.70
CA TYR A 113 24.52 24.69 -3.85
C TYR A 113 24.24 26.16 -3.55
N ARG A 114 24.55 27.01 -4.52
CA ARG A 114 24.02 28.38 -4.58
C ARG A 114 23.37 28.60 -5.93
N ALA A 115 22.26 29.31 -5.95
CA ALA A 115 21.55 29.60 -7.18
C ALA A 115 21.00 31.02 -7.20
N VAL A 116 20.92 31.59 -8.40
CA VAL A 116 20.05 32.72 -8.69
C VAL A 116 18.62 32.19 -8.74
N VAL A 117 17.73 32.87 -8.03
CA VAL A 117 16.32 32.51 -7.97
C VAL A 117 15.44 33.68 -8.35
N GLU A 118 14.28 33.36 -8.93
CA GLU A 118 13.24 34.32 -9.28
C GLU A 118 12.04 34.10 -8.35
N THR A 119 11.58 35.16 -7.69
CA THR A 119 10.31 35.11 -6.95
C THR A 119 9.16 34.91 -7.93
N LEU A 120 8.27 33.98 -7.59
CA LEU A 120 7.10 33.66 -8.40
C LEU A 120 5.88 34.39 -7.84
N GLU A 121 5.26 35.21 -8.67
CA GLU A 121 4.00 35.87 -8.34
C GLU A 121 2.82 34.92 -8.55
N GLU A 122 1.91 34.94 -7.59
CA GLU A 122 0.67 34.16 -7.64
C GLU A 122 -0.43 34.96 -8.31
N THR A 123 -1.24 34.30 -9.12
CA THR A 123 -2.32 34.96 -9.87
C THR A 123 -3.67 34.46 -9.40
N TYR A 124 -4.58 35.41 -9.10
CA TYR A 124 -5.99 35.12 -8.85
C TYR A 124 -6.84 36.36 -9.07
N GLU A 125 -8.09 36.13 -9.49
CA GLU A 125 -9.10 37.17 -9.60
C GLU A 125 -10.17 36.90 -8.53
N PRO A 126 -10.40 37.82 -7.58
CA PRO A 126 -11.47 37.64 -6.60
C PRO A 126 -12.82 37.42 -7.28
N SER A 127 -13.44 36.27 -7.03
CA SER A 127 -14.73 35.89 -7.60
C SER A 127 -15.57 35.09 -6.61
N LEU A 128 -16.87 35.00 -6.88
CA LEU A 128 -17.79 34.16 -6.11
C LEU A 128 -17.35 32.68 -6.16
N GLU A 129 -16.76 32.23 -7.27
CA GLU A 129 -16.23 30.87 -7.37
C GLU A 129 -15.06 30.63 -6.40
N ILE A 130 -14.13 31.58 -6.26
CA ILE A 130 -13.01 31.46 -5.30
C ILE A 130 -13.54 31.40 -3.86
N ASP A 131 -14.52 32.24 -3.52
CA ASP A 131 -15.13 32.22 -2.19
C ASP A 131 -15.83 30.88 -1.91
N ALA A 132 -16.54 30.33 -2.91
CA ALA A 132 -17.17 29.02 -2.82
C ALA A 132 -16.14 27.89 -2.67
N LEU A 133 -15.03 27.92 -3.42
CA LEU A 133 -13.93 26.97 -3.30
C LEU A 133 -13.27 27.05 -1.91
N ALA A 134 -13.10 28.26 -1.37
CA ALA A 134 -12.52 28.45 -0.04
C ALA A 134 -13.43 27.88 1.05
N ALA A 135 -14.74 28.12 0.95
CA ALA A 135 -15.73 27.53 1.86
C ALA A 135 -15.75 26.00 1.76
N ASN A 136 -15.69 25.45 0.55
CA ASN A 136 -15.63 24.01 0.30
C ASN A 136 -14.38 23.38 0.92
N LEU A 137 -13.19 23.94 0.67
CA LEU A 137 -11.93 23.46 1.26
C LEU A 137 -11.98 23.46 2.79
N LYS A 138 -12.53 24.51 3.41
CA LYS A 138 -12.72 24.55 4.87
C LYS A 138 -13.67 23.46 5.35
N SER A 139 -14.73 23.16 4.61
CA SER A 139 -15.68 22.10 4.93
C SER A 139 -15.04 20.71 4.84
N LEU A 140 -14.37 20.42 3.72
CA LEU A 140 -13.66 19.15 3.50
C LEU A 140 -12.57 18.92 4.55
N PHE A 141 -11.84 19.97 4.95
CA PHE A 141 -10.84 19.83 6.00
C PHE A 141 -11.45 19.49 7.37
N LYS A 142 -12.63 20.05 7.69
CA LYS A 142 -13.36 19.69 8.92
C LYS A 142 -13.86 18.25 8.89
N GLU A 143 -14.27 17.78 7.72
CA GLU A 143 -14.67 16.39 7.52
C GLU A 143 -13.49 15.44 7.68
N LEU A 144 -12.36 15.74 7.03
CA LEU A 144 -11.14 14.98 7.18
C LEU A 144 -10.69 14.89 8.64
N ALA A 145 -10.80 15.98 9.40
CA ALA A 145 -10.43 15.99 10.81
C ALA A 145 -11.29 15.09 11.70
N LYS A 146 -12.48 14.66 11.25
CA LYS A 146 -13.28 13.64 11.95
C LYS A 146 -12.77 12.23 11.70
N ALA A 147 -12.18 12.00 10.52
CA ALA A 147 -11.68 10.70 10.09
C ALA A 147 -10.19 10.50 10.39
N SER A 148 -9.46 11.54 10.81
CA SER A 148 -8.01 11.48 11.01
C SER A 148 -7.56 11.92 12.41
N ASP A 149 -6.80 11.06 13.09
CA ASP A 149 -6.31 11.33 14.45
C ASP A 149 -5.22 12.40 14.53
N TYR A 150 -4.51 12.68 13.43
CA TYR A 150 -3.39 13.63 13.42
C TYR A 150 -3.83 15.09 13.24
N ILE A 151 -5.10 15.36 12.90
CA ILE A 151 -5.64 16.71 12.74
C ILE A 151 -6.40 17.12 14.00
N THR A 152 -5.75 17.92 14.84
CA THR A 152 -6.35 18.47 16.06
C THR A 152 -7.36 19.60 15.79
N GLN A 153 -8.19 19.90 16.80
CA GLN A 153 -9.12 21.04 16.78
C GLN A 153 -8.42 22.40 16.61
N GLU A 154 -7.18 22.51 17.06
CA GLU A 154 -6.36 23.71 16.87
C GLU A 154 -6.06 23.94 15.38
N HIS A 155 -5.73 22.88 14.63
CA HIS A 155 -5.52 22.99 13.18
C HIS A 155 -6.78 23.47 12.45
N ILE A 156 -7.95 22.95 12.82
CA ILE A 156 -9.25 23.35 12.24
C ILE A 156 -9.51 24.83 12.49
N SER A 157 -9.27 25.28 13.72
CA SER A 157 -9.48 26.67 14.14
C SER A 157 -8.56 27.62 13.37
N LEU A 158 -7.28 27.27 13.24
CA LEU A 158 -6.31 28.05 12.47
C LEU A 158 -6.71 28.16 10.99
N LEU A 159 -7.05 27.04 10.34
CA LEU A 159 -7.46 27.04 8.92
C LEU A 159 -8.76 27.81 8.67
N SER A 160 -9.73 27.71 9.58
CA SER A 160 -11.02 28.41 9.46
C SER A 160 -10.86 29.93 9.43
N ASN A 161 -9.86 30.46 10.15
CA ASN A 161 -9.57 31.89 10.26
C ASN A 161 -8.78 32.46 9.07
N ILE A 162 -8.24 31.61 8.19
CA ILE A 162 -7.51 32.09 7.00
C ILE A 162 -8.50 32.65 5.99
N GLN A 163 -8.33 33.92 5.63
CA GLN A 163 -9.15 34.59 4.61
C GLN A 163 -8.52 34.53 3.22
N HIS A 164 -7.19 34.62 3.13
CA HIS A 164 -6.51 34.65 1.84
C HIS A 164 -6.52 33.26 1.16
N PRO A 165 -7.08 33.11 -0.05
CA PRO A 165 -7.29 31.79 -0.68
C PRO A 165 -6.01 30.99 -0.89
N ALA A 166 -4.93 31.64 -1.35
CA ALA A 166 -3.65 30.96 -1.53
C ALA A 166 -3.07 30.37 -0.23
N ARG A 167 -3.14 31.16 0.86
CA ARG A 167 -2.65 30.73 2.18
C ARG A 167 -3.50 29.59 2.73
N LEU A 168 -4.80 29.59 2.43
CA LEU A 168 -5.72 28.54 2.85
C LEU A 168 -5.31 27.20 2.24
N VAL A 169 -5.07 27.18 0.92
CA VAL A 169 -4.65 25.96 0.21
C VAL A 169 -3.30 25.46 0.70
N ASP A 170 -2.31 26.36 0.77
CA ASP A 170 -0.96 26.02 1.22
C ASP A 170 -0.99 25.42 2.62
N ARG A 171 -1.78 26.03 3.52
CA ARG A 171 -1.92 25.54 4.88
C ARG A 171 -2.63 24.19 4.92
N ALA A 172 -3.70 24.01 4.16
CA ALA A 172 -4.45 22.75 4.13
C ALA A 172 -3.55 21.61 3.65
N ILE A 173 -2.90 21.77 2.50
CA ILE A 173 -2.01 20.75 1.91
C ILE A 173 -0.78 20.48 2.78
N SER A 174 -0.24 21.50 3.46
CA SER A 174 0.91 21.34 4.36
C SER A 174 0.66 20.34 5.50
N LEU A 175 -0.60 20.20 5.94
CA LEU A 175 -1.02 19.32 7.02
C LEU A 175 -1.36 17.91 6.54
N LEU A 176 -1.56 17.69 5.24
CA LEU A 176 -1.93 16.38 4.70
C LEU A 176 -0.71 15.44 4.57
N GLN A 177 -0.96 14.15 4.77
CA GLN A 177 0.00 13.08 4.52
C GLN A 177 -0.03 12.62 3.06
N LEU A 178 0.41 13.52 2.18
CA LEU A 178 0.55 13.31 0.74
C LEU A 178 2.00 13.02 0.35
N SER A 179 2.17 12.43 -0.84
CA SER A 179 3.51 12.25 -1.42
C SER A 179 4.18 13.60 -1.72
N ASN A 180 5.52 13.62 -1.77
CA ASN A 180 6.25 14.83 -2.15
C ASN A 180 5.87 15.33 -3.55
N ALA A 181 5.64 14.41 -4.50
CA ALA A 181 5.25 14.76 -5.86
C ALA A 181 3.94 15.56 -5.87
N GLU A 182 2.92 15.10 -5.15
CA GLU A 182 1.62 15.79 -5.08
C GLU A 182 1.72 17.13 -4.36
N LYS A 183 2.48 17.20 -3.26
CA LYS A 183 2.75 18.49 -2.59
C LYS A 183 3.48 19.46 -3.51
N GLN A 184 4.41 18.94 -4.31
CA GLN A 184 5.19 19.73 -5.25
C GLN A 184 4.32 20.27 -6.39
N GLU A 185 3.38 19.48 -6.92
CA GLU A 185 2.41 19.95 -7.93
C GLU A 185 1.58 21.14 -7.42
N ILE A 186 1.17 21.11 -6.15
CA ILE A 186 0.47 22.23 -5.51
C ILE A 186 1.40 23.43 -5.30
N LEU A 187 2.64 23.21 -4.87
CA LEU A 187 3.62 24.29 -4.70
C LEU A 187 3.91 25.00 -6.03
N ALA A 188 4.02 24.23 -7.12
CA ALA A 188 4.36 24.70 -8.45
C ALA A 188 3.22 25.44 -9.18
N GLU A 189 1.97 25.16 -8.84
CA GLU A 189 0.80 25.78 -9.49
C GLU A 189 0.64 27.23 -9.05
N LEU A 190 0.81 28.21 -9.94
CA LEU A 190 0.76 29.65 -9.59
C LEU A 190 -0.64 30.26 -9.64
N ASN A 191 -1.56 29.64 -10.40
CA ASN A 191 -2.95 30.06 -10.42
C ASN A 191 -3.67 29.53 -9.18
N VAL A 192 -4.14 30.43 -8.31
CA VAL A 192 -4.71 30.05 -7.01
C VAL A 192 -6.00 29.24 -7.18
N GLN A 193 -6.84 29.56 -8.17
CA GLN A 193 -8.08 28.82 -8.42
C GLN A 193 -7.78 27.37 -8.84
N THR A 194 -6.91 27.17 -9.84
CA THR A 194 -6.46 25.82 -10.26
C THR A 194 -5.85 25.06 -9.09
N ARG A 195 -5.06 25.75 -8.25
CA ARG A 195 -4.46 25.15 -7.05
C ARG A 195 -5.52 24.71 -6.04
N MET A 196 -6.57 25.51 -5.82
CA MET A 196 -7.70 25.16 -4.95
C MET A 196 -8.45 23.94 -5.47
N GLU A 197 -8.76 23.90 -6.76
CA GLU A 197 -9.46 22.77 -7.39
C GLU A 197 -8.66 21.47 -7.24
N ARG A 198 -7.35 21.50 -7.53
CA ARG A 198 -6.46 20.35 -7.31
C ARG A 198 -6.40 19.93 -5.85
N ALA A 199 -6.29 20.89 -4.93
CA ALA A 199 -6.29 20.61 -3.51
C ALA A 199 -7.60 19.94 -3.06
N THR A 200 -8.75 20.39 -3.57
CA THR A 200 -10.06 19.78 -3.32
C THR A 200 -10.09 18.31 -3.74
N VAL A 201 -9.54 17.97 -4.90
CA VAL A 201 -9.44 16.57 -5.36
C VAL A 201 -8.57 15.75 -4.40
N LEU A 202 -7.41 16.27 -4.00
CA LEU A 202 -6.50 15.60 -3.07
C LEU A 202 -7.14 15.38 -1.69
N LEU A 203 -7.84 16.39 -1.16
CA LEU A 203 -8.56 16.27 0.12
C LEU A 203 -9.64 15.19 0.07
N ASN A 204 -10.47 15.15 -0.99
CA ASN A 204 -11.51 14.14 -1.12
C ASN A 204 -10.94 12.72 -1.16
N ARG A 205 -9.86 12.52 -1.93
CA ARG A 205 -9.17 11.24 -1.99
C ARG A 205 -8.58 10.84 -0.63
N GLU A 206 -8.07 11.81 0.11
CA GLU A 206 -7.56 11.59 1.47
C GLU A 206 -8.67 11.18 2.44
N ILE A 207 -9.84 11.84 2.39
CA ILE A 207 -11.02 11.47 3.19
C ILE A 207 -11.43 10.02 2.91
N GLN A 208 -11.60 9.67 1.63
CA GLN A 208 -11.97 8.30 1.23
C GLN A 208 -10.94 7.25 1.71
N ARG A 209 -9.64 7.59 1.67
CA ARG A 209 -8.59 6.71 2.18
C ARG A 209 -8.74 6.45 3.68
N GLN A 210 -9.03 7.49 4.47
CA GLN A 210 -9.22 7.35 5.91
C GLN A 210 -10.48 6.54 6.23
N GLU A 211 -11.60 6.80 5.56
CA GLU A 211 -12.86 6.05 5.75
C GLU A 211 -12.71 4.56 5.45
N ILE A 212 -12.02 4.20 4.36
CA ILE A 212 -11.73 2.80 4.03
C ILE A 212 -10.83 2.18 5.10
N GLY A 213 -9.83 2.92 5.58
CA GLY A 213 -8.95 2.48 6.66
C GLY A 213 -9.70 2.17 7.95
N GLU A 214 -10.60 3.06 8.36
CA GLU A 214 -11.46 2.87 9.55
C GLU A 214 -12.39 1.66 9.39
N LYS A 215 -12.99 1.49 8.21
CA LYS A 215 -13.83 0.32 7.91
C LYS A 215 -13.05 -0.99 8.03
N ILE A 216 -11.85 -1.06 7.44
CA ILE A 216 -10.98 -2.25 7.54
C ILE A 216 -10.62 -2.52 9.00
N GLN A 217 -10.25 -1.49 9.76
CA GLN A 217 -9.89 -1.64 11.17
C GLN A 217 -11.06 -2.18 11.99
N THR A 218 -12.28 -1.69 11.73
CA THR A 218 -13.51 -2.16 12.38
C THR A 218 -13.80 -3.62 12.05
N GLU A 219 -13.71 -4.02 10.77
CA GLU A 219 -13.90 -5.41 10.33
C GLU A 219 -12.88 -6.35 10.99
N VAL A 220 -11.61 -5.97 11.03
CA VAL A 220 -10.54 -6.73 11.70
C VAL A 220 -10.83 -6.89 13.19
N GLN A 221 -11.27 -5.83 13.86
CA GLN A 221 -11.58 -5.87 15.29
C GLN A 221 -12.81 -6.75 15.60
N GLU A 222 -13.81 -6.77 14.72
CA GLU A 222 -14.94 -7.70 14.81
C GLU A 222 -14.51 -9.15 14.64
N GLU A 223 -13.64 -9.46 13.66
CA GLU A 223 -13.12 -10.81 13.46
C GLU A 223 -12.29 -11.30 14.64
N ILE A 224 -11.42 -10.44 15.20
CA ILE A 224 -10.64 -10.75 16.41
C ILE A 224 -11.59 -11.03 17.57
N SER A 225 -12.62 -10.20 17.77
CA SER A 225 -13.60 -10.38 18.84
C SER A 225 -14.38 -11.69 18.68
N LYS A 226 -14.81 -12.03 17.46
CA LYS A 226 -15.47 -13.32 17.14
C LYS A 226 -14.55 -14.50 17.45
N THR A 227 -13.28 -14.41 17.05
CA THR A 227 -12.28 -15.47 17.27
C THR A 227 -11.99 -15.67 18.75
N GLN A 228 -11.80 -14.59 19.51
CA GLN A 228 -11.62 -14.65 20.97
C GLN A 228 -12.83 -15.27 21.66
N ARG A 229 -14.05 -14.90 21.25
CA ARG A 229 -15.29 -15.48 21.78
C ARG A 229 -15.39 -16.97 21.49
N GLN A 230 -15.09 -17.39 20.26
CA GLN A 230 -15.06 -18.81 19.88
C GLN A 230 -14.00 -19.59 20.65
N TYR A 231 -12.80 -19.03 20.82
CA TYR A 231 -11.75 -19.64 21.64
C TYR A 231 -12.22 -19.85 23.08
N PHE A 232 -12.79 -18.80 23.69
CA PHE A 232 -13.31 -18.87 25.05
C PHE A 232 -14.42 -19.92 25.20
N LEU A 233 -15.38 -19.97 24.26
CA LEU A 233 -16.45 -20.96 24.25
C LEU A 233 -15.91 -22.40 24.10
N ARG A 234 -14.88 -22.61 23.27
CA ARG A 234 -14.24 -23.93 23.13
C ARG A 234 -13.55 -24.37 24.41
N GLU A 235 -12.82 -23.48 25.06
CA GLU A 235 -12.17 -23.79 26.34
C GLU A 235 -13.20 -24.07 27.45
N GLN A 236 -14.32 -23.33 27.48
CA GLN A 236 -15.43 -23.64 28.38
C GLN A 236 -16.06 -25.01 28.08
N MET A 237 -16.30 -25.35 26.82
CA MET A 237 -16.84 -26.66 26.45
C MET A 237 -15.89 -27.80 26.85
N LYS A 238 -14.59 -27.63 26.67
CA LYS A 238 -13.58 -28.61 27.14
C LYS A 238 -13.60 -28.74 28.67
N ALA A 239 -13.70 -27.63 29.39
CA ALA A 239 -13.80 -27.64 30.85
C ALA A 239 -15.06 -28.39 31.33
N ILE A 240 -16.22 -28.14 30.71
CA ILE A 240 -17.47 -28.84 31.00
C ILE A 240 -17.33 -30.35 30.74
N LYS A 241 -16.76 -30.75 29.60
CA LYS A 241 -16.57 -32.17 29.26
C LYS A 241 -15.61 -32.88 30.24
N ARG A 242 -14.55 -32.20 30.70
CA ARG A 242 -13.68 -32.68 31.78
C ARG A 242 -14.43 -32.85 33.10
N GLU A 243 -15.29 -31.90 33.48
CA GLU A 243 -16.13 -32.01 34.69
C GLU A 243 -17.16 -33.16 34.59
N LEU A 244 -17.62 -33.50 33.39
CA LEU A 244 -18.49 -34.66 33.11
C LEU A 244 -17.74 -36.00 33.12
N GLY A 245 -16.43 -36.01 33.34
CA GLY A 245 -15.61 -37.22 33.46
C GLY A 245 -15.06 -37.76 32.14
N GLU A 246 -15.15 -37.00 31.04
CA GLU A 246 -14.47 -37.33 29.78
C GLU A 246 -13.00 -36.93 29.87
N ASP A 247 -12.09 -37.84 29.46
CA ASP A 247 -10.67 -37.49 29.34
C ASP A 247 -10.40 -36.67 28.06
N ASP A 248 -9.30 -35.91 28.06
CA ASP A 248 -8.94 -35.03 26.94
C ASP A 248 -8.84 -35.76 25.60
N GLN A 249 -8.43 -37.02 25.64
CA GLN A 249 -8.29 -37.86 24.46
C GLN A 249 -9.66 -38.19 23.86
N THR A 250 -10.64 -38.54 24.68
CA THR A 250 -12.01 -38.86 24.22
C THR A 250 -12.69 -37.64 23.59
N ILE A 251 -12.47 -36.46 24.16
CA ILE A 251 -13.00 -35.19 23.61
C ILE A 251 -12.41 -34.93 22.23
N GLU A 252 -11.08 -35.02 22.09
CA GLU A 252 -10.38 -34.76 20.84
C GLU A 252 -10.78 -35.74 19.71
N LEU A 253 -10.97 -37.01 20.07
CA LEU A 253 -11.40 -38.05 19.14
C LEU A 253 -12.82 -37.81 18.62
N THR A 254 -13.73 -37.39 19.51
CA THR A 254 -15.13 -37.09 19.15
C THR A 254 -15.21 -35.86 18.24
N GLU A 255 -14.44 -34.81 18.52
CA GLU A 255 -14.36 -33.63 17.65
C GLU A 255 -13.84 -33.98 16.24
N MET A 256 -12.86 -34.88 16.16
CA MET A 256 -12.32 -35.33 14.88
C MET A 256 -13.35 -36.15 14.09
N GLU A 257 -14.12 -37.02 14.76
CA GLU A 257 -15.20 -37.80 14.15
C GLU A 257 -16.27 -36.89 13.54
N GLU A 258 -16.68 -35.84 14.25
CA GLU A 258 -17.62 -34.83 13.73
C GLU A 258 -17.07 -34.10 12.50
N LYS A 259 -15.79 -33.73 12.51
CA LYS A 259 -15.15 -33.06 11.36
C LYS A 259 -15.10 -33.97 10.13
N ILE A 260 -14.76 -35.24 10.32
CA ILE A 260 -14.73 -36.23 9.22
C ILE A 260 -16.12 -36.38 8.60
N ALA A 261 -17.18 -36.43 9.42
CA ALA A 261 -18.55 -36.50 8.93
C ALA A 261 -18.97 -35.25 8.13
N LYS A 262 -18.48 -34.06 8.52
CA LYS A 262 -18.81 -32.79 7.85
C LYS A 262 -17.98 -32.53 6.59
N ALA A 263 -16.81 -33.13 6.43
CA ALA A 263 -15.87 -32.85 5.34
C ALA A 263 -16.32 -33.36 3.95
N GLN A 264 -17.42 -34.13 3.88
CA GLN A 264 -17.99 -34.67 2.64
C GLN A 264 -16.97 -35.41 1.75
N MET A 265 -16.08 -36.18 2.37
CA MET A 265 -15.04 -36.91 1.63
C MET A 265 -15.65 -38.00 0.72
N PRO A 266 -15.07 -38.26 -0.47
CA PRO A 266 -15.43 -39.42 -1.29
C PRO A 266 -15.26 -40.73 -0.51
N GLU A 267 -16.00 -41.77 -0.89
CA GLU A 267 -16.07 -43.04 -0.14
C GLU A 267 -14.70 -43.65 0.16
N GLU A 268 -13.80 -43.66 -0.83
CA GLU A 268 -12.43 -44.18 -0.68
C GLU A 268 -11.60 -43.35 0.32
N THR A 269 -11.71 -42.03 0.28
CA THR A 269 -11.03 -41.13 1.23
C THR A 269 -11.62 -41.27 2.64
N LEU A 270 -12.94 -41.37 2.76
CA LEU A 270 -13.64 -41.54 4.04
C LEU A 270 -13.24 -42.84 4.72
N LYS A 271 -13.10 -43.94 3.97
CA LYS A 271 -12.56 -45.21 4.48
C LYS A 271 -11.15 -45.04 5.07
N VAL A 272 -10.29 -44.28 4.39
CA VAL A 272 -8.92 -44.00 4.86
C VAL A 272 -8.94 -43.12 6.12
N ALA A 273 -9.78 -42.07 6.15
CA ALA A 273 -9.93 -41.20 7.31
C ALA A 273 -10.42 -41.97 8.54
N ASN A 274 -11.45 -42.81 8.39
CA ASN A 274 -11.96 -43.63 9.49
C ASN A 274 -10.92 -44.64 10.01
N LYS A 275 -10.17 -45.28 9.10
CA LYS A 275 -9.09 -46.19 9.48
C LYS A 275 -7.99 -45.48 10.26
N GLU A 276 -7.62 -44.26 9.88
CA GLU A 276 -6.63 -43.49 10.63
C GLU A 276 -7.20 -42.95 11.94
N LEU A 277 -8.49 -42.60 12.02
CA LEU A 277 -9.17 -42.24 13.27
C LEU A 277 -9.13 -43.42 14.26
N ASP A 278 -9.46 -44.63 13.82
CA ASP A 278 -9.38 -45.84 14.64
C ASP A 278 -7.96 -46.11 15.14
N ARG A 279 -6.96 -45.80 14.31
CA ARG A 279 -5.55 -45.88 14.71
C ARG A 279 -5.23 -44.82 15.77
N LEU A 280 -5.66 -43.57 15.57
CA LEU A 280 -5.45 -42.46 16.51
C LEU A 280 -6.04 -42.77 17.88
N ARG A 281 -7.20 -43.44 17.95
CA ARG A 281 -7.83 -43.91 19.21
C ARG A 281 -6.93 -44.83 20.04
N ARG A 282 -6.03 -45.59 19.40
CA ARG A 282 -5.18 -46.59 20.06
C ARG A 282 -3.78 -46.07 20.39
N ILE A 283 -3.37 -44.95 19.78
CA ILE A 283 -2.05 -44.36 20.01
C ILE A 283 -2.12 -43.50 21.28
N PRO A 284 -1.20 -43.67 22.25
CA PRO A 284 -1.11 -42.76 23.39
C PRO A 284 -0.81 -41.32 22.94
N PRO A 285 -1.47 -40.29 23.51
CA PRO A 285 -1.26 -38.89 23.11
C PRO A 285 0.19 -38.40 23.25
N SER A 286 0.98 -39.01 24.11
CA SER A 286 2.41 -38.72 24.30
C SER A 286 3.31 -39.24 23.17
N SER A 287 2.79 -40.07 22.26
CA SER A 287 3.56 -40.67 21.17
C SER A 287 3.72 -39.70 19.99
N PRO A 288 4.91 -39.58 19.39
CA PRO A 288 5.10 -38.83 18.14
C PRO A 288 4.21 -39.30 16.98
N GLU A 289 3.79 -40.57 16.98
CA GLU A 289 2.86 -41.11 15.98
C GLU A 289 1.45 -40.53 16.11
N TYR A 290 1.07 -40.06 17.30
CA TYR A 290 -0.21 -39.40 17.55
C TYR A 290 -0.28 -38.11 16.75
N THR A 291 0.75 -37.27 16.88
CA THR A 291 0.86 -36.00 16.15
C THR A 291 0.85 -36.19 14.64
N VAL A 292 1.52 -37.23 14.12
CA VAL A 292 1.54 -37.53 12.68
C VAL A 292 0.16 -37.93 12.18
N SER A 293 -0.51 -38.84 12.88
CA SER A 293 -1.85 -39.35 12.51
C SER A 293 -2.89 -38.24 12.63
N ARG A 294 -2.80 -37.42 13.69
CA ARG A 294 -3.66 -36.26 13.92
C ARG A 294 -3.51 -35.22 12.81
N THR A 295 -2.27 -34.80 12.52
CA THR A 295 -1.97 -33.83 11.46
C THR A 295 -2.51 -34.30 10.12
N TYR A 296 -2.39 -35.59 9.80
CA TYR A 296 -2.92 -36.15 8.58
C TYR A 296 -4.45 -36.05 8.50
N LEU A 297 -5.15 -36.38 9.58
CA LEU A 297 -6.60 -36.24 9.66
C LEU A 297 -7.05 -34.78 9.55
N ASP A 298 -6.34 -33.85 10.21
CA ASP A 298 -6.63 -32.41 10.10
C ASP A 298 -6.54 -31.93 8.64
N TRP A 299 -5.52 -32.36 7.90
CA TRP A 299 -5.42 -32.07 6.47
C TRP A 299 -6.56 -32.68 5.65
N LEU A 300 -6.99 -33.91 5.95
CA LEU A 300 -8.10 -34.52 5.22
C LEU A 300 -9.42 -33.77 5.45
N VAL A 301 -9.70 -33.33 6.68
CA VAL A 301 -10.98 -32.65 6.99
C VAL A 301 -11.04 -31.20 6.52
N GLU A 302 -9.90 -30.53 6.35
CA GLU A 302 -9.84 -29.14 5.89
C GLU A 302 -9.79 -28.98 4.36
N LEU A 303 -9.62 -30.07 3.61
CA LEU A 303 -9.61 -30.00 2.15
C LEU A 303 -11.03 -29.85 1.57
N PRO A 304 -11.18 -29.04 0.50
CA PRO A 304 -12.47 -28.76 -0.14
C PRO A 304 -12.93 -29.92 -1.06
N TRP A 305 -13.23 -31.10 -0.51
CA TRP A 305 -13.49 -32.31 -1.29
C TRP A 305 -14.66 -32.23 -2.28
N MET A 306 -15.75 -31.54 -1.90
CA MET A 306 -16.97 -31.40 -2.70
C MET A 306 -17.29 -29.93 -3.01
N THR A 307 -16.31 -29.04 -2.82
CA THR A 307 -16.44 -27.61 -3.10
C THR A 307 -15.72 -27.31 -4.39
N GLU A 308 -16.47 -26.91 -5.42
CA GLU A 308 -15.93 -26.51 -6.71
C GLU A 308 -16.49 -25.15 -7.11
N THR A 309 -15.67 -24.34 -7.80
CA THR A 309 -16.14 -23.11 -8.43
C THR A 309 -16.84 -23.45 -9.75
N ALA A 310 -18.00 -22.83 -10.00
CA ALA A 310 -18.69 -22.99 -11.26
C ALA A 310 -17.93 -22.26 -12.38
N ASP A 311 -17.29 -23.02 -13.26
CA ASP A 311 -16.58 -22.49 -14.42
C ASP A 311 -17.56 -21.78 -15.37
N SER A 312 -17.36 -20.48 -15.62
CA SER A 312 -18.11 -19.72 -16.63
C SER A 312 -17.16 -19.17 -17.69
N VAL A 313 -17.24 -19.72 -18.92
CA VAL A 313 -16.41 -19.25 -20.05
C VAL A 313 -17.28 -18.41 -21.00
N ASP A 314 -17.39 -17.13 -20.68
CA ASP A 314 -17.92 -16.11 -21.59
C ASP A 314 -16.76 -15.32 -22.21
N ILE A 315 -16.59 -15.47 -23.52
CA ILE A 315 -15.50 -14.83 -24.28
C ILE A 315 -15.67 -13.31 -24.34
N LYS A 316 -16.91 -12.80 -24.37
CA LYS A 316 -17.16 -11.35 -24.40
C LYS A 316 -16.75 -10.73 -23.07
N ARG A 317 -17.26 -11.30 -21.98
CA ARG A 317 -16.87 -10.91 -20.62
C ARG A 317 -15.36 -11.05 -20.39
N ALA A 318 -14.74 -12.12 -20.90
CA ALA A 318 -13.30 -12.30 -20.78
C ALA A 318 -12.52 -11.20 -21.50
N ALA A 319 -12.97 -10.75 -22.67
CA ALA A 319 -12.34 -9.64 -23.38
C ALA A 319 -12.46 -8.33 -22.58
N GLU A 320 -13.64 -8.04 -22.04
CA GLU A 320 -13.89 -6.86 -21.21
C GLU A 320 -12.99 -6.84 -19.96
N VAL A 321 -12.91 -7.95 -19.22
CA VAL A 321 -12.06 -8.04 -18.02
C VAL A 321 -10.58 -7.90 -18.37
N LEU A 322 -10.12 -8.50 -19.48
CA LEU A 322 -8.73 -8.36 -19.91
C LEU A 322 -8.38 -6.93 -20.34
N ASP A 323 -9.33 -6.22 -20.96
CA ASP A 323 -9.16 -4.82 -21.36
C ASP A 323 -9.23 -3.85 -20.17
N GLU A 324 -10.08 -4.14 -19.19
CA GLU A 324 -10.18 -3.41 -17.92
C GLU A 324 -8.88 -3.54 -17.10
N ASP A 325 -8.40 -4.77 -16.92
CA ASP A 325 -7.28 -5.05 -16.01
C ASP A 325 -5.90 -4.72 -16.61
N HIS A 326 -5.77 -4.73 -17.94
CA HIS A 326 -4.47 -4.55 -18.63
C HIS A 326 -4.59 -3.62 -19.82
N TYR A 327 -3.90 -2.48 -19.83
CA TYR A 327 -3.85 -1.63 -21.02
C TYR A 327 -2.95 -2.23 -22.13
N GLY A 328 -3.40 -2.19 -23.38
CA GLY A 328 -2.63 -2.68 -24.54
C GLY A 328 -2.56 -4.21 -24.64
N LEU A 329 -1.37 -4.75 -24.95
CA LEU A 329 -1.07 -6.20 -25.02
C LEU A 329 -1.99 -7.02 -25.95
N LYS A 330 -2.48 -6.40 -27.02
CA LYS A 330 -3.46 -6.99 -27.94
C LYS A 330 -3.09 -8.42 -28.42
N PRO A 331 -1.85 -8.71 -28.87
CA PRO A 331 -1.49 -10.07 -29.30
C PRO A 331 -1.61 -11.13 -28.19
N ILE A 332 -1.39 -10.74 -26.93
CA ILE A 332 -1.44 -11.64 -25.78
C ILE A 332 -2.90 -11.88 -25.37
N LYS A 333 -3.71 -10.82 -25.36
CA LYS A 333 -5.15 -10.92 -25.09
C LYS A 333 -5.86 -11.77 -26.13
N ASP A 334 -5.57 -11.56 -27.41
CA ASP A 334 -6.11 -12.38 -28.51
C ASP A 334 -5.78 -13.85 -28.29
N ARG A 335 -4.53 -14.18 -27.91
CA ARG A 335 -4.12 -15.56 -27.63
C ARG A 335 -4.81 -16.17 -26.41
N ILE A 336 -5.09 -15.39 -25.38
CA ILE A 336 -5.86 -15.83 -24.21
C ILE A 336 -7.32 -16.11 -24.61
N LEU A 337 -7.93 -15.22 -25.40
CA LEU A 337 -9.30 -15.41 -25.89
C LEU A 337 -9.42 -16.63 -26.80
N GLU A 338 -8.43 -16.89 -27.67
CA GLU A 338 -8.34 -18.13 -28.45
C GLU A 338 -8.29 -19.36 -27.54
N PHE A 339 -7.44 -19.33 -26.51
CA PHE A 339 -7.30 -20.41 -25.55
C PHE A 339 -8.63 -20.70 -24.83
N LEU A 340 -9.31 -19.66 -24.34
CA LEU A 340 -10.62 -19.78 -23.70
C LEU A 340 -11.69 -20.29 -24.67
N SER A 341 -11.63 -19.86 -25.93
CA SER A 341 -12.56 -20.30 -26.98
C SER A 341 -12.42 -21.80 -27.28
N VAL A 342 -11.19 -22.30 -27.39
CA VAL A 342 -10.92 -23.74 -27.57
C VAL A 342 -11.43 -24.54 -26.37
N ARG A 343 -11.25 -24.03 -25.14
CA ARG A 343 -11.76 -24.67 -23.92
C ARG A 343 -13.29 -24.71 -23.92
N LYS A 344 -13.95 -23.60 -24.25
CA LYS A 344 -15.41 -23.51 -24.35
C LYS A 344 -15.98 -24.53 -25.34
N LEU A 345 -15.37 -24.64 -26.52
CA LEU A 345 -15.79 -25.61 -27.55
C LEU A 345 -15.66 -27.05 -27.07
N LYS A 346 -14.55 -27.39 -26.40
CA LYS A 346 -14.36 -28.74 -25.85
C LYS A 346 -15.38 -29.08 -24.77
N THR A 347 -15.66 -28.16 -23.84
CA THR A 347 -16.68 -28.35 -22.81
C THR A 347 -18.09 -28.49 -23.39
N GLN A 348 -18.39 -27.82 -24.52
CA GLN A 348 -19.66 -27.98 -25.24
C GLN A 348 -19.77 -29.33 -25.96
N GLN A 349 -18.65 -29.89 -26.44
CA GLN A 349 -18.63 -31.17 -27.16
C GLN A 349 -18.71 -32.38 -26.22
N ASP A 350 -18.06 -32.31 -25.06
CA ASP A 350 -18.14 -33.34 -24.03
C ASP A 350 -18.05 -32.68 -22.63
N PRO A 351 -19.19 -32.51 -21.93
CA PRO A 351 -19.22 -31.92 -20.60
C PRO A 351 -18.47 -32.74 -19.54
N ASN A 352 -18.32 -34.05 -19.75
CA ASN A 352 -17.75 -34.99 -18.77
C ASN A 352 -16.34 -35.47 -19.15
N ALA A 353 -15.81 -35.06 -20.31
CA ALA A 353 -14.43 -35.35 -20.67
C ALA A 353 -13.46 -34.62 -19.73
N PRO A 354 -12.43 -35.29 -19.19
CA PRO A 354 -11.37 -34.60 -18.46
C PRO A 354 -10.77 -33.55 -19.38
N VAL A 355 -10.73 -32.31 -18.91
CA VAL A 355 -10.19 -31.16 -19.65
C VAL A 355 -8.68 -31.34 -19.84
N LYS A 356 -8.28 -32.18 -20.80
CA LYS A 356 -6.92 -32.21 -21.34
C LYS A 356 -6.75 -30.98 -22.23
N GLY A 357 -6.52 -29.86 -21.55
CA GLY A 357 -6.29 -28.55 -22.15
C GLY A 357 -4.80 -28.29 -22.36
N PRO A 358 -4.44 -27.45 -23.35
CA PRO A 358 -3.08 -26.92 -23.42
C PRO A 358 -2.74 -26.13 -22.14
N ILE A 359 -1.47 -26.12 -21.75
CA ILE A 359 -1.01 -25.30 -20.63
C ILE A 359 -0.68 -23.91 -21.18
N LEU A 360 -1.26 -22.86 -20.59
CA LEU A 360 -0.92 -21.49 -20.94
C LEU A 360 0.38 -21.10 -20.23
N CYS A 361 1.43 -20.81 -20.99
CA CYS A 361 2.74 -20.43 -20.47
C CYS A 361 3.06 -18.98 -20.83
N PHE A 362 3.27 -18.14 -19.82
CA PHE A 362 3.71 -16.76 -20.00
C PHE A 362 5.20 -16.63 -19.72
N VAL A 363 5.96 -16.17 -20.73
CA VAL A 363 7.42 -16.01 -20.64
C VAL A 363 7.79 -14.54 -20.83
N GLY A 364 8.75 -14.04 -20.03
CA GLY A 364 9.30 -12.70 -20.19
C GLY A 364 9.99 -12.16 -18.92
N PRO A 365 10.65 -10.98 -18.99
CA PRO A 365 11.33 -10.34 -17.86
C PRO A 365 10.44 -10.12 -16.61
N PRO A 366 11.00 -10.00 -15.39
CA PRO A 366 10.20 -9.65 -14.22
C PRO A 366 9.48 -8.30 -14.42
N GLY A 367 8.30 -8.13 -13.80
CA GLY A 367 7.52 -6.89 -13.87
C GLY A 367 6.56 -6.76 -15.06
N THR A 368 6.59 -7.66 -16.05
CA THR A 368 5.73 -7.58 -17.26
C THR A 368 4.28 -8.03 -17.08
N GLY A 369 3.73 -8.02 -15.85
CA GLY A 369 2.32 -8.32 -15.61
C GLY A 369 1.87 -9.79 -15.69
N LYS A 370 2.78 -10.78 -15.85
CA LYS A 370 2.42 -12.21 -16.00
C LYS A 370 1.46 -12.75 -14.93
N THR A 371 1.77 -12.49 -13.66
CA THR A 371 0.94 -12.94 -12.53
C THR A 371 -0.42 -12.23 -12.54
N SER A 372 -0.43 -10.94 -12.87
CA SER A 372 -1.66 -10.15 -12.97
C SER A 372 -2.54 -10.67 -14.11
N MET A 373 -1.96 -11.05 -15.25
CA MET A 373 -2.67 -11.69 -16.36
C MET A 373 -3.34 -13.01 -15.95
N GLY A 374 -2.65 -13.83 -15.14
CA GLY A 374 -3.23 -15.06 -14.57
C GLY A 374 -4.43 -14.78 -13.66
N HIS A 375 -4.38 -13.72 -12.88
CA HIS A 375 -5.47 -13.30 -12.01
C HIS A 375 -6.69 -12.82 -12.81
N SER A 376 -6.47 -12.01 -13.87
CA SER A 376 -7.53 -11.56 -14.78
C SER A 376 -8.22 -12.71 -15.51
N ILE A 377 -7.47 -13.75 -15.91
CA ILE A 377 -8.04 -14.97 -16.50
C ILE A 377 -8.95 -15.67 -15.49
N ALA A 378 -8.52 -15.80 -14.23
CA ALA A 378 -9.33 -16.42 -13.19
C ALA A 378 -10.61 -15.60 -12.90
N ARG A 379 -10.48 -14.27 -12.79
CA ARG A 379 -11.61 -13.33 -12.66
C ARG A 379 -12.59 -13.43 -13.82
N ALA A 380 -12.09 -13.51 -15.06
CA ALA A 380 -12.90 -13.69 -16.25
C ALA A 380 -13.67 -15.01 -16.25
N MET A 381 -13.08 -16.06 -15.68
CA MET A 381 -13.67 -17.39 -15.59
C MET A 381 -14.56 -17.62 -14.35
N GLY A 382 -14.56 -16.68 -13.40
CA GLY A 382 -15.21 -16.84 -12.11
C GLY A 382 -14.55 -17.91 -11.21
N ARG A 383 -13.24 -18.14 -11.37
CA ARG A 383 -12.48 -19.14 -10.61
C ARG A 383 -11.59 -18.47 -9.59
N GLU A 384 -11.40 -19.17 -8.48
CA GLU A 384 -10.42 -18.78 -7.47
C GLU A 384 -8.99 -18.94 -7.99
N PHE A 385 -8.14 -17.97 -7.67
CA PHE A 385 -6.77 -17.92 -8.17
C PHE A 385 -5.77 -18.10 -7.05
N ILE A 386 -4.97 -19.18 -7.13
CA ILE A 386 -3.85 -19.41 -6.24
C ILE A 386 -2.55 -19.19 -7.00
N ARG A 387 -1.70 -18.32 -6.45
CA ARG A 387 -0.33 -18.17 -6.91
C ARG A 387 0.59 -19.11 -6.12
N MET A 388 1.34 -19.94 -6.85
CA MET A 388 2.45 -20.71 -6.31
C MET A 388 3.77 -20.19 -6.86
N SER A 389 4.63 -19.63 -6.00
CA SER A 389 6.00 -19.28 -6.39
C SER A 389 6.90 -20.50 -6.28
N LEU A 390 7.62 -20.81 -7.35
CA LEU A 390 8.63 -21.88 -7.40
C LEU A 390 10.07 -21.33 -7.48
N GLY A 391 10.25 -20.01 -7.34
CA GLY A 391 11.57 -19.40 -7.34
C GLY A 391 12.43 -19.92 -6.19
N GLY A 392 13.64 -20.41 -6.49
CA GLY A 392 14.56 -20.94 -5.48
C GLY A 392 14.27 -22.35 -4.99
N VAL A 393 13.22 -23.01 -5.49
CA VAL A 393 12.89 -24.39 -5.14
C VAL A 393 13.93 -25.34 -5.75
N ARG A 394 14.49 -26.22 -4.92
CA ARG A 394 15.52 -27.20 -5.32
C ARG A 394 15.11 -28.66 -5.11
N ASP A 395 13.98 -28.89 -4.45
CA ASP A 395 13.50 -30.23 -4.09
C ASP A 395 12.06 -30.44 -4.58
N GLU A 396 11.79 -31.62 -5.14
CA GLU A 396 10.45 -32.07 -5.53
C GLU A 396 9.50 -32.16 -4.34
N ALA A 397 10.03 -32.44 -3.14
CA ALA A 397 9.25 -32.56 -1.92
C ALA A 397 8.49 -31.26 -1.57
N GLU A 398 8.96 -30.09 -2.01
CA GLU A 398 8.22 -28.84 -1.83
C GLU A 398 6.93 -28.78 -2.67
N ILE A 399 6.89 -29.48 -3.80
CA ILE A 399 5.72 -29.51 -4.69
C ILE A 399 4.79 -30.66 -4.30
N ARG A 400 5.34 -31.86 -4.08
CA ARG A 400 4.58 -33.08 -3.79
C ARG A 400 4.29 -33.31 -2.31
N GLY A 401 5.12 -32.80 -1.43
CA GLY A 401 5.10 -33.06 0.01
C GLY A 401 6.06 -34.16 0.43
N HIS A 402 6.33 -34.22 1.73
CA HIS A 402 7.19 -35.25 2.31
C HIS A 402 6.41 -36.55 2.58
N ARG A 403 7.13 -37.68 2.65
CA ARG A 403 6.51 -38.93 3.09
C ARG A 403 5.96 -38.77 4.51
N ARG A 404 4.71 -39.20 4.71
CA ARG A 404 3.98 -39.13 5.99
C ARG A 404 4.72 -39.73 7.19
N THR A 405 5.68 -40.62 6.95
CA THR A 405 6.47 -41.31 7.98
C THR A 405 7.47 -40.39 8.70
N TYR A 406 7.73 -39.18 8.19
CA TYR A 406 8.60 -38.22 8.85
C TYR A 406 7.80 -37.37 9.85
N ILE A 407 8.36 -37.19 11.04
CA ILE A 407 7.83 -36.25 12.04
C ILE A 407 7.90 -34.84 11.44
N GLY A 408 6.76 -34.14 11.42
CA GLY A 408 6.65 -32.82 10.77
C GLY A 408 6.47 -32.85 9.25
N ALA A 409 6.15 -34.01 8.65
CA ALA A 409 5.82 -34.09 7.24
C ALA A 409 4.62 -33.22 6.89
N LEU A 410 4.83 -32.28 5.98
CA LEU A 410 3.78 -31.43 5.42
C LEU A 410 3.46 -31.85 3.98
N PRO A 411 2.19 -31.74 3.56
CA PRO A 411 1.85 -31.93 2.17
C PRO A 411 2.45 -30.81 1.32
N GLY A 412 2.66 -31.07 0.03
CA GLY A 412 3.33 -30.11 -0.85
C GLY A 412 2.50 -28.86 -1.11
N ARG A 413 3.15 -27.85 -1.70
CA ARG A 413 2.55 -26.53 -1.97
C ARG A 413 1.22 -26.58 -2.74
N ILE A 414 0.97 -27.63 -3.54
CA ILE A 414 -0.30 -27.81 -4.27
C ILE A 414 -1.46 -28.02 -3.29
N ILE A 415 -1.34 -29.01 -2.40
CA ILE A 415 -2.36 -29.33 -1.40
C ILE A 415 -2.51 -28.18 -0.40
N GLN A 416 -1.40 -27.55 0.00
CA GLN A 416 -1.45 -26.36 0.85
C GLN A 416 -2.19 -25.20 0.19
N GLY A 417 -2.05 -25.06 -1.13
CA GLY A 417 -2.82 -24.11 -1.92
C GLY A 417 -4.32 -24.45 -1.85
N LEU A 418 -4.69 -25.68 -2.18
CA LEU A 418 -6.09 -26.12 -2.19
C LEU A 418 -6.79 -25.93 -0.84
N LYS A 419 -6.08 -25.99 0.29
CA LYS A 419 -6.68 -25.70 1.61
C LYS A 419 -7.06 -24.22 1.82
N LYS A 420 -6.45 -23.29 1.08
CA LYS A 420 -6.68 -21.84 1.25
C LYS A 420 -7.91 -21.32 0.50
N VAL A 421 -8.50 -22.15 -0.34
CA VAL A 421 -9.60 -21.85 -1.27
C VAL A 421 -10.70 -22.85 -0.99
#